data_AF-A0A661NPE0-F1
#
_entry.id   AF-A0A661NPE0-F1
#
_cell.length_a   1.000
_cell.length_b   1.000
_cell.length_c   1.000
_cell.angle_alpha   90.00
_cell.angle_beta   90.00
_cell.angle_gamma   90.00
#
_symmetry.space_group_name_H-M   'P 1'
#
loop_
_entity.id
_entity.type
_entity.pdbx_description
1 polymer ?
#
loop_
_entity_poly.entity_id
_entity_poly.type
_entity_poly.pdbx_seq_one_letter_code
_entity_poly.pdbx_strand_id
1 'polypeptide(L)'
;MFMSVVPPRPDDDDQSLVDALHSGDEDALPRLVARHERALKAVTVRVVDERRGGTLEEVPACVKVSCRFLEEGLLEDYQRTATLRCFLASLVRSRLTTYLQDVTPPATHIAALPSTASIFLDEVLAEEPAIRVGGVVDRMQPNMGGFLRLRLRGLDREDIGRCLGLPAETVRGHLERLAKRLGELDDDEPAYAEIAWRMVLDAAPIDERVATAQRTLRDGRFRQMRSVVESTFRALRTRELLKLHPKSAECLDEEGAAAFVDGSARGPDRTRAEGHIGTCPRCIDAVAALTMDIRTIEALRTVQGWDAELAVAAACIATARYRAGERLVDTAGRGDGRARALTRLARIGQSLVLGVQEIVSEPSRVVATNVPSDADAPLVALEALLNDDTHTADRAIDDELARGTLGARLRLVSLAADPRATGSRALAEELLAKSHSDPGLVADAHATLALPEGSALPREIVIERVRDMIPATLKYLTREL
;
A
#
# COMPACT_ATOMS: atom_id res chain seq x y z
N MET A 1 15.89 -30.13 -13.50
CA MET A 1 16.20 -29.85 -14.92
C MET A 1 15.90 -28.38 -15.12
N PHE A 2 16.88 -27.54 -15.47
CA PHE A 2 16.58 -26.12 -15.72
C PHE A 2 15.83 -26.03 -17.04
N MET A 3 14.62 -25.47 -17.05
CA MET A 3 13.93 -25.17 -18.31
C MET A 3 14.86 -24.30 -19.16
N SER A 4 15.01 -24.62 -20.44
CA SER A 4 15.55 -23.65 -21.38
C SER A 4 14.62 -22.44 -21.36
N VAL A 5 15.14 -21.24 -21.16
CA VAL A 5 14.32 -20.02 -21.18
C VAL A 5 13.84 -19.84 -22.62
N VAL A 6 12.62 -20.28 -22.90
CA VAL A 6 11.96 -20.02 -24.19
C VAL A 6 11.27 -18.66 -24.04
N PRO A 7 11.75 -17.60 -24.70
CA PRO A 7 11.09 -16.30 -24.62
C PRO A 7 9.68 -16.39 -25.23
N PRO A 8 8.69 -15.66 -24.68
CA PRO A 8 7.37 -15.59 -25.28
C PRO A 8 7.44 -14.96 -26.68
N ARG A 9 6.65 -15.48 -27.62
CA ARG A 9 6.53 -14.95 -28.99
C ARG A 9 5.71 -13.65 -28.98
N PRO A 10 5.86 -12.77 -29.99
CA PRO A 10 5.15 -11.49 -30.05
C PRO A 10 3.61 -11.62 -29.99
N ASP A 11 3.06 -12.69 -30.55
CA ASP A 11 1.63 -12.97 -30.61
C ASP A 11 1.14 -13.88 -29.47
N ASP A 12 2.01 -14.26 -28.53
CA ASP A 12 1.61 -15.09 -27.39
C ASP A 12 0.76 -14.25 -26.42
N ASP A 13 -0.48 -14.68 -26.24
CA ASP A 13 -1.40 -14.19 -25.21
C ASP A 13 -1.62 -15.27 -24.14
N ASP A 14 -2.15 -14.86 -22.98
CA ASP A 14 -2.32 -15.78 -21.86
C ASP A 14 -3.23 -16.96 -22.21
N GLN A 15 -4.22 -16.75 -23.09
CA GLN A 15 -5.18 -17.76 -23.47
C GLN A 15 -4.60 -18.74 -24.48
N SER A 16 -3.91 -18.24 -25.51
CA SER A 16 -3.27 -19.08 -26.53
C SER A 16 -2.18 -19.98 -25.93
N LEU A 17 -1.42 -19.48 -24.94
CA LEU A 17 -0.44 -20.28 -24.21
C LEU A 17 -1.07 -21.38 -23.35
N VAL A 18 -2.19 -21.10 -22.67
CA VAL A 18 -2.93 -22.11 -21.90
C VAL A 18 -3.53 -23.17 -22.83
N ASP A 19 -4.08 -22.76 -23.98
CA ASP A 19 -4.64 -23.69 -24.98
C ASP A 19 -3.54 -24.59 -25.58
N ALA A 20 -2.37 -24.02 -25.87
CA ALA A 20 -1.21 -24.77 -26.34
C ALA A 20 -0.73 -25.79 -25.28
N LEU A 21 -0.69 -25.39 -24.00
CA LEU A 21 -0.36 -26.29 -22.90
C LEU A 21 -1.31 -27.48 -22.82
N HIS A 22 -2.63 -27.24 -22.86
CA HIS A 22 -3.63 -28.31 -22.88
C HIS A 22 -3.56 -29.20 -24.13
N SER A 23 -3.00 -28.67 -25.22
CA SER A 23 -2.78 -29.41 -26.47
C SER A 23 -1.48 -30.22 -26.47
N GLY A 24 -0.70 -30.19 -25.38
CA GLY A 24 0.56 -30.92 -25.23
C GLY A 24 1.79 -30.22 -25.82
N ASP A 25 1.75 -28.90 -26.05
CA ASP A 25 2.91 -28.11 -26.47
C ASP A 25 3.92 -27.97 -25.30
N GLU A 26 5.03 -28.71 -25.37
CA GLU A 26 6.10 -28.70 -24.37
C GLU A 26 6.75 -27.32 -24.17
N ASP A 27 6.68 -26.42 -25.17
CA ASP A 27 7.22 -25.07 -25.11
C ASP A 27 6.22 -24.04 -24.53
N ALA A 28 4.94 -24.40 -24.36
CA ALA A 28 3.92 -23.47 -23.88
C ALA A 28 4.13 -23.09 -22.40
N LEU A 29 4.43 -24.06 -21.54
CA LEU A 29 4.71 -23.81 -20.12
C LEU A 29 5.93 -22.90 -19.89
N PRO A 30 7.13 -23.16 -20.47
CA PRO A 30 8.27 -22.28 -20.26
C PRO A 30 8.01 -20.84 -20.76
N ARG A 31 7.25 -20.67 -21.85
CA ARG A 31 6.84 -19.34 -22.34
C ARG A 31 5.88 -18.64 -21.39
N LEU A 32 4.92 -19.37 -20.82
CA LEU A 32 3.98 -18.86 -19.83
C LEU A 32 4.69 -18.47 -18.52
N VAL A 33 5.64 -19.29 -18.06
CA VAL A 33 6.51 -18.98 -16.91
C VAL A 33 7.34 -17.73 -17.21
N ALA A 34 8.01 -17.64 -18.35
CA ALA A 34 8.82 -16.49 -18.72
C ALA A 34 7.98 -15.20 -18.80
N ARG A 35 6.75 -15.28 -19.30
CA ARG A 35 5.82 -14.15 -19.38
C ARG A 35 5.38 -13.65 -17.99
N HIS A 36 5.12 -14.56 -17.06
CA HIS A 36 4.59 -14.23 -15.73
C HIS A 36 5.65 -14.21 -14.61
N GLU A 37 6.93 -14.46 -14.91
CA GLU A 37 8.01 -14.60 -13.94
C GLU A 37 8.06 -13.45 -12.93
N ARG A 38 7.96 -12.20 -13.42
CA ARG A 38 7.96 -11.00 -12.56
C ARG A 38 6.76 -10.94 -11.63
N ALA A 39 5.59 -11.35 -12.12
CA ALA A 39 4.37 -11.40 -11.30
C ALA A 39 4.47 -12.49 -10.23
N LEU A 40 4.94 -13.70 -10.61
CA LEU A 40 5.19 -14.81 -9.68
C LEU A 40 6.22 -14.42 -8.62
N LYS A 41 7.29 -13.73 -9.01
CA LYS A 41 8.31 -13.23 -8.10
C LYS A 41 7.78 -12.16 -7.15
N ALA A 42 6.98 -11.21 -7.64
CA ALA A 42 6.36 -10.19 -6.80
C ALA A 42 5.44 -10.81 -5.73
N VAL A 43 4.61 -11.79 -6.10
CA VAL A 43 3.77 -12.54 -5.16
C VAL A 43 4.64 -13.31 -4.17
N THR A 44 5.68 -14.01 -4.64
CA THR A 44 6.61 -14.76 -3.79
C THR A 44 7.28 -13.86 -2.76
N VAL A 45 7.85 -12.72 -3.18
CA VAL A 45 8.45 -11.73 -2.27
C VAL A 45 7.44 -11.31 -1.22
N ARG A 46 6.20 -11.03 -1.63
CA ARG A 46 5.13 -10.63 -0.71
C ARG A 46 4.86 -11.69 0.37
N VAL A 47 4.69 -12.94 -0.04
CA VAL A 47 4.41 -14.05 0.88
C VAL A 47 5.60 -14.32 1.80
N VAL A 48 6.82 -14.36 1.27
CA VAL A 48 8.03 -14.58 2.07
C VAL A 48 8.23 -13.45 3.07
N ASP A 49 8.10 -12.20 2.63
CA ASP A 49 8.22 -11.05 3.50
C ASP A 49 7.14 -11.09 4.60
N GLU A 50 5.88 -11.43 4.25
CA GLU A 50 4.79 -11.71 5.20
C GLU A 50 5.07 -12.86 6.18
N ARG A 51 5.96 -13.79 5.88
CA ARG A 51 6.27 -14.94 6.75
C ARG A 51 7.58 -14.80 7.52
N ARG A 52 8.49 -13.95 7.06
CA ARG A 52 9.87 -13.84 7.55
C ARG A 52 10.23 -12.43 8.03
N GLY A 53 9.29 -11.50 8.07
CA GLY A 53 9.47 -10.18 8.71
C GLY A 53 10.56 -9.32 8.08
N GLY A 54 10.64 -9.32 6.74
CA GLY A 54 11.65 -8.58 5.99
C GLY A 54 12.67 -9.46 5.29
N THR A 55 12.98 -10.66 5.80
CA THR A 55 14.07 -11.49 5.26
C THR A 55 13.70 -12.11 3.92
N LEU A 56 14.50 -11.83 2.89
CA LEU A 56 14.26 -12.26 1.50
C LEU A 56 15.19 -13.38 1.03
N GLU A 57 16.00 -13.96 1.92
CA GLU A 57 16.97 -15.03 1.58
C GLU A 57 16.32 -16.27 0.96
N GLU A 58 15.10 -16.59 1.38
CA GLU A 58 14.33 -17.74 0.87
C GLU A 58 13.64 -17.45 -0.48
N VAL A 59 13.61 -16.19 -0.95
CA VAL A 59 12.89 -15.81 -2.18
C VAL A 59 13.35 -16.61 -3.40
N PRO A 60 14.66 -16.76 -3.71
CA PRO A 60 15.10 -17.54 -4.87
C PRO A 60 14.66 -19.01 -4.81
N ALA A 61 14.64 -19.61 -3.62
CA ALA A 61 14.15 -20.98 -3.44
C ALA A 61 12.63 -21.06 -3.62
N CYS A 62 11.88 -20.11 -3.04
CA CYS A 62 10.42 -20.04 -3.14
C CYS A 62 9.94 -19.75 -4.57
N VAL A 63 10.68 -18.97 -5.36
CA VAL A 63 10.36 -18.75 -6.78
C VAL A 63 10.49 -20.07 -7.54
N LYS A 64 11.56 -20.85 -7.32
CA LYS A 64 11.72 -22.18 -7.92
C LYS A 64 10.60 -23.15 -7.54
N VAL A 65 10.17 -23.12 -6.28
CA VAL A 65 9.02 -23.90 -5.79
C VAL A 65 7.73 -23.46 -6.49
N SER A 66 7.53 -22.15 -6.66
CA SER A 66 6.37 -21.59 -7.36
C SER A 66 6.30 -22.01 -8.82
N CYS A 67 7.43 -22.00 -9.54
CA CYS A 67 7.47 -22.48 -10.92
C CYS A 67 7.16 -23.98 -11.01
N ARG A 68 7.67 -24.79 -10.08
CA ARG A 68 7.39 -26.24 -10.03
C ARG A 68 5.91 -26.55 -9.85
N PHE A 69 5.19 -25.76 -9.05
CA PHE A 69 3.73 -25.92 -8.93
C PHE A 69 3.01 -25.74 -10.27
N LEU A 70 3.55 -24.93 -11.19
CA LEU A 70 3.00 -24.79 -12.53
C LEU A 70 3.34 -25.99 -13.43
N GLU A 71 4.50 -26.63 -13.21
CA GLU A 71 4.94 -27.84 -13.91
C GLU A 71 4.14 -29.09 -13.50
N GLU A 72 3.64 -29.15 -12.27
CA GLU A 72 2.89 -30.28 -11.72
C GLU A 72 1.43 -30.37 -12.22
N GLY A 73 1.08 -29.69 -13.32
CA GLY A 73 -0.24 -29.78 -13.95
C GLY A 73 -1.34 -28.93 -13.30
N LEU A 74 -1.03 -28.08 -12.31
CA LEU A 74 -2.04 -27.26 -11.61
C LEU A 74 -2.69 -26.17 -12.49
N LEU A 75 -2.16 -25.94 -13.69
CA LEU A 75 -2.81 -25.11 -14.70
C LEU A 75 -3.98 -25.83 -15.39
N GLU A 76 -4.09 -27.16 -15.29
CA GLU A 76 -5.24 -27.93 -15.79
C GLU A 76 -6.54 -27.57 -15.05
N ASP A 77 -6.43 -27.13 -13.79
CA ASP A 77 -7.56 -26.71 -12.97
C ASP A 77 -8.08 -25.30 -13.34
N TYR A 78 -7.43 -24.57 -14.25
CA TYR A 78 -7.83 -23.21 -14.61
C TYR A 78 -9.06 -23.19 -15.54
N GLN A 79 -10.24 -22.88 -14.99
CA GLN A 79 -11.50 -22.86 -15.74
C GLN A 79 -11.84 -21.50 -16.37
N ARG A 80 -10.88 -20.56 -16.43
CA ARG A 80 -11.04 -19.23 -17.07
C ARG A 80 -12.12 -18.35 -16.44
N THR A 81 -12.46 -18.59 -15.19
CA THR A 81 -13.44 -17.77 -14.42
C THR A 81 -12.85 -16.42 -13.96
N ALA A 82 -11.52 -16.29 -14.03
CA ALA A 82 -10.71 -15.12 -13.70
C ALA A 82 -9.62 -14.92 -14.77
N THR A 83 -8.98 -13.76 -14.81
CA THR A 83 -7.71 -13.61 -15.56
C THR A 83 -6.63 -14.56 -15.02
N LEU A 84 -5.79 -15.08 -15.92
CA LEU A 84 -4.69 -15.99 -15.57
C LEU A 84 -3.76 -15.39 -14.50
N ARG A 85 -3.46 -14.08 -14.58
CA ARG A 85 -2.69 -13.37 -13.55
C ARG A 85 -3.29 -13.50 -12.13
N CYS A 86 -4.61 -13.42 -12.01
CA CYS A 86 -5.30 -13.52 -10.72
C CYS A 86 -5.28 -14.95 -10.20
N PHE A 87 -5.49 -15.92 -11.10
CA PHE A 87 -5.40 -17.33 -10.77
C PHE A 87 -3.99 -17.71 -10.30
N LEU A 88 -2.95 -17.36 -11.06
CA LEU A 88 -1.55 -17.61 -10.70
C LEU A 88 -1.18 -16.98 -9.36
N ALA A 89 -1.59 -15.73 -9.11
CA ALA A 89 -1.32 -15.05 -7.84
C ALA A 89 -2.00 -15.75 -6.64
N SER A 90 -3.25 -16.22 -6.82
CA SER A 90 -3.99 -16.98 -5.81
C SER A 90 -3.34 -18.32 -5.53
N LEU A 91 -3.03 -19.07 -6.59
CA LEU A 91 -2.40 -20.40 -6.53
C LEU A 91 -1.04 -20.35 -5.84
N VAL A 92 -0.12 -19.51 -6.33
CA VAL A 92 1.23 -19.37 -5.77
C VAL A 92 1.19 -19.03 -4.30
N ARG A 93 0.29 -18.14 -3.88
CA ARG A 93 0.14 -17.77 -2.48
C ARG A 93 -0.36 -18.89 -1.62
N SER A 94 -1.40 -19.60 -2.05
CA SER A 94 -1.93 -20.73 -1.30
C SER A 94 -0.84 -21.76 -1.06
N ARG A 95 -0.12 -22.13 -2.13
CA ARG A 95 0.94 -23.13 -2.07
C ARG A 95 2.16 -22.67 -1.28
N LEU A 96 2.64 -21.45 -1.49
CA LEU A 96 3.75 -20.90 -0.69
C LEU A 96 3.38 -20.71 0.78
N THR A 97 2.14 -20.34 1.07
CA THR A 97 1.65 -20.27 2.45
C THR A 97 1.75 -21.63 3.13
N THR A 98 1.33 -22.71 2.45
CA THR A 98 1.47 -24.07 2.96
C THR A 98 2.93 -24.51 3.05
N TYR A 99 3.75 -24.19 2.05
CA TYR A 99 5.17 -24.53 2.04
C TYR A 99 5.96 -23.86 3.18
N LEU A 100 5.64 -22.60 3.49
CA LEU A 100 6.33 -21.81 4.53
C LEU A 100 5.74 -22.02 5.94
N GLN A 101 4.61 -22.73 6.05
CA GLN A 101 3.87 -22.95 7.31
C GLN A 101 4.60 -23.83 8.33
N ASP A 102 5.73 -24.44 7.98
CA ASP A 102 6.42 -25.39 8.86
C ASP A 102 7.09 -24.77 10.10
N VAL A 103 7.34 -23.45 10.19
CA VAL A 103 8.12 -22.91 11.34
C VAL A 103 7.82 -21.48 11.82
N THR A 104 7.00 -20.65 11.16
CA THR A 104 6.91 -19.22 11.57
C THR A 104 5.51 -18.58 11.42
N PRO A 105 4.98 -17.94 12.48
CA PRO A 105 3.78 -17.11 12.36
C PRO A 105 3.99 -15.97 11.36
N PRO A 106 2.94 -15.53 10.63
CA PRO A 106 3.07 -14.43 9.69
C PRO A 106 3.48 -13.14 10.41
N ALA A 107 4.51 -12.49 9.88
CA ALA A 107 4.93 -11.15 10.27
C ALA A 107 3.80 -10.16 9.99
N THR A 108 3.52 -9.33 10.97
CA THR A 108 2.51 -8.29 10.91
C THR A 108 3.12 -7.08 10.20
N HIS A 109 3.15 -7.14 8.87
CA HIS A 109 3.51 -5.96 8.08
C HIS A 109 2.58 -4.84 8.46
N ILE A 110 3.10 -3.72 8.95
CA ILE A 110 2.29 -2.56 9.31
C ILE A 110 1.87 -1.93 7.98
N ALA A 111 0.62 -2.17 7.56
CA ALA A 111 -0.09 -1.27 6.68
C ALA A 111 0.13 0.14 7.21
N ALA A 112 0.65 1.01 6.36
CA ALA A 112 0.86 2.41 6.71
C ALA A 112 -0.43 2.94 7.37
N LEU A 113 -0.32 3.38 8.62
CA LEU A 113 -1.40 4.12 9.24
C LEU A 113 -1.61 5.37 8.37
N PRO A 114 -2.86 5.75 8.07
CA PRO A 114 -3.14 6.88 7.20
C PRO A 114 -2.44 8.13 7.74
N SER A 115 -2.49 8.31 9.06
CA SER A 115 -1.63 9.22 9.82
C SER A 115 -0.42 8.50 10.41
N THR A 116 0.80 9.04 10.27
CA THR A 116 1.97 8.48 10.98
C THR A 116 1.85 8.61 12.48
N ALA A 117 2.25 7.56 13.18
CA ALA A 117 2.41 7.59 14.63
C ALA A 117 3.63 8.44 14.98
N SER A 118 3.40 9.70 15.34
CA SER A 118 4.42 10.50 16.03
C SER A 118 4.26 10.42 17.55
N ILE A 119 3.63 9.37 18.09
CA ILE A 119 3.30 9.37 19.50
C ILE A 119 3.58 8.00 20.13
N PHE A 120 4.42 8.08 21.18
CA PHE A 120 4.93 7.02 22.05
C PHE A 120 4.30 5.63 21.88
N LEU A 121 5.13 4.66 21.47
CA LEU A 121 4.82 3.24 21.61
C LEU A 121 5.09 2.82 23.05
N ASP A 122 4.04 2.60 23.82
CA ASP A 122 4.11 1.65 24.92
C ASP A 122 3.24 0.45 24.55
N GLU A 123 3.89 -0.57 23.96
CA GLU A 123 3.21 -1.78 23.50
C GLU A 123 2.54 -2.53 24.65
N VAL A 124 3.04 -2.39 25.87
CA VAL A 124 2.49 -3.02 27.08
C VAL A 124 1.14 -2.39 27.46
N LEU A 125 1.00 -1.07 27.29
CA LEU A 125 -0.25 -0.36 27.59
C LEU A 125 -1.35 -0.61 26.53
N ALA A 126 -1.00 -1.17 25.36
CA ALA A 126 -1.93 -1.40 24.26
C ALA A 126 -2.62 -2.77 24.27
N GLU A 127 -2.10 -3.75 25.04
CA GLU A 127 -2.64 -5.12 25.02
C GLU A 127 -4.05 -5.23 25.59
N GLU A 128 -4.32 -4.65 26.76
CA GLU A 128 -5.64 -4.73 27.40
C GLU A 128 -6.74 -4.02 26.57
N PRO A 129 -6.53 -2.78 26.08
CA PRO A 129 -7.44 -2.16 25.11
C PRO A 129 -7.66 -3.01 23.85
N ALA A 130 -6.61 -3.65 23.32
CA ALA A 130 -6.73 -4.50 22.14
C ALA A 130 -7.54 -5.77 22.40
N ILE A 131 -7.43 -6.38 23.59
CA ILE A 131 -8.28 -7.51 24.01
C ILE A 131 -9.75 -7.06 24.09
N ARG A 132 -10.00 -5.90 24.70
CA ARG A 132 -11.35 -5.33 24.87
C ARG A 132 -12.00 -5.06 23.51
N VAL A 133 -11.29 -4.35 22.63
CA VAL A 133 -11.72 -4.07 21.26
C VAL A 133 -11.93 -5.36 20.48
N GLY A 134 -10.98 -6.31 20.53
CA GLY A 134 -11.10 -7.61 19.87
C GLY A 134 -12.35 -8.37 20.30
N GLY A 135 -12.66 -8.40 21.60
CA GLY A 135 -13.88 -9.01 22.11
C GLY A 135 -15.17 -8.32 21.62
N VAL A 136 -15.14 -7.01 21.40
CA VAL A 136 -16.29 -6.28 20.80
C VAL A 136 -16.42 -6.62 19.32
N VAL A 137 -15.31 -6.67 18.59
CA VAL A 137 -15.25 -7.03 17.16
C VAL A 137 -15.81 -8.43 16.93
N ASP A 138 -15.42 -9.40 17.76
CA ASP A 138 -15.92 -10.78 17.71
C ASP A 138 -17.45 -10.86 17.95
N ARG A 139 -18.04 -9.87 18.62
CA ARG A 139 -19.50 -9.75 18.87
C ARG A 139 -20.23 -8.83 17.89
N MET A 140 -19.52 -8.19 16.95
CA MET A 140 -20.16 -7.34 15.95
C MET A 140 -20.91 -8.22 14.92
N GLN A 141 -21.89 -7.61 14.23
CA GLN A 141 -22.45 -8.27 13.05
C GLN A 141 -21.31 -8.57 12.06
N PRO A 142 -21.30 -9.76 11.42
CA PRO A 142 -20.19 -10.20 10.57
C PRO A 142 -19.75 -9.14 9.54
N ASN A 143 -20.72 -8.45 8.92
CA ASN A 143 -20.45 -7.41 7.93
C ASN A 143 -19.61 -6.25 8.51
N MET A 144 -19.84 -5.83 9.75
CA MET A 144 -19.08 -4.75 10.41
C MET A 144 -17.67 -5.22 10.80
N GLY A 145 -17.53 -6.47 11.23
CA GLY A 145 -16.22 -7.08 11.47
C GLY A 145 -15.38 -7.19 10.18
N GLY A 146 -16.04 -7.39 9.04
CA GLY A 146 -15.38 -7.45 7.74
C GLY A 146 -14.70 -6.15 7.31
N PHE A 147 -15.35 -4.99 7.48
CA PHE A 147 -14.73 -3.68 7.22
C PHE A 147 -13.45 -3.48 8.03
N LEU A 148 -13.52 -3.79 9.33
CA LEU A 148 -12.35 -3.69 10.20
C LEU A 148 -11.24 -4.64 9.76
N ARG A 149 -11.57 -5.89 9.44
CA ARG A 149 -10.57 -6.90 9.05
C ARG A 149 -9.86 -6.54 7.74
N LEU A 150 -10.60 -6.05 6.74
CA LEU A 150 -10.00 -5.52 5.49
C LEU A 150 -9.08 -4.32 5.79
N ARG A 151 -9.49 -3.42 6.69
CA ARG A 151 -8.68 -2.28 7.13
C ARG A 151 -7.42 -2.72 7.90
N LEU A 152 -7.52 -3.72 8.78
CA LEU A 152 -6.37 -4.33 9.48
C LEU A 152 -5.38 -4.98 8.51
N ARG A 153 -5.87 -5.52 7.38
CA ARG A 153 -5.03 -6.01 6.26
C ARG A 153 -4.36 -4.89 5.47
N GLY A 154 -4.79 -3.66 5.66
CA GLY A 154 -4.18 -2.46 5.08
C GLY A 154 -4.88 -1.89 3.87
N LEU A 155 -6.06 -2.40 3.52
CA LEU A 155 -6.82 -1.87 2.40
C LEU A 155 -7.31 -0.45 2.74
N ASP A 156 -7.31 0.40 1.73
CA ASP A 156 -7.92 1.74 1.76
C ASP A 156 -9.44 1.64 1.49
N ARG A 157 -10.15 2.76 1.61
CA ARG A 157 -11.61 2.79 1.39
C ARG A 157 -12.03 2.32 0.00
N GLU A 158 -11.24 2.62 -1.03
CA GLU A 158 -11.57 2.21 -2.39
C GLU A 158 -11.43 0.70 -2.55
N ASP A 159 -10.35 0.12 -2.03
CA ASP A 159 -10.14 -1.32 -2.05
C ASP A 159 -11.17 -2.06 -1.22
N ILE A 160 -11.53 -1.56 -0.04
CA ILE A 160 -12.64 -2.12 0.75
C ILE A 160 -13.94 -2.05 -0.05
N GLY A 161 -14.19 -0.93 -0.75
CA GLY A 161 -15.36 -0.76 -1.61
C GLY A 161 -15.40 -1.76 -2.75
N ARG A 162 -14.27 -1.99 -3.43
CA ARG A 162 -14.12 -3.03 -4.46
C ARG A 162 -14.38 -4.41 -3.87
N CYS A 163 -13.76 -4.75 -2.73
CA CYS A 163 -13.94 -6.05 -2.07
C CYS A 163 -15.36 -6.28 -1.53
N LEU A 164 -16.17 -5.24 -1.31
CA LEU A 164 -17.53 -5.38 -0.75
C LEU A 164 -18.64 -4.95 -1.71
N GLY A 165 -18.31 -4.48 -2.92
CA GLY A 165 -19.29 -4.05 -3.92
C GLY A 165 -20.00 -2.76 -3.53
N LEU A 166 -19.31 -1.90 -2.78
CA LEU A 166 -19.82 -0.67 -2.20
C LEU A 166 -19.04 0.56 -2.71
N PRO A 167 -19.71 1.71 -2.92
CA PRO A 167 -19.02 2.97 -3.14
C PRO A 167 -18.12 3.34 -1.96
N ALA A 168 -16.96 3.96 -2.21
CA ALA A 168 -16.02 4.40 -1.18
C ALA A 168 -16.67 5.31 -0.11
N GLU A 169 -17.65 6.11 -0.51
CA GLU A 169 -18.42 6.97 0.38
C GLU A 169 -19.33 6.19 1.32
N THR A 170 -19.94 5.09 0.83
CA THR A 170 -20.69 4.17 1.68
C THR A 170 -19.76 3.47 2.67
N VAL A 171 -18.58 3.04 2.22
CA VAL A 171 -17.54 2.46 3.08
C VAL A 171 -17.13 3.43 4.17
N ARG A 172 -16.90 4.71 3.83
CA ARG A 172 -16.62 5.78 4.81
C ARG A 172 -17.68 5.81 5.91
N GLY A 173 -18.97 5.87 5.54
CA GLY A 173 -20.06 5.88 6.51
C GLY A 173 -20.13 4.63 7.40
N HIS A 174 -19.73 3.44 6.91
CA HIS A 174 -19.59 2.25 7.75
C HIS A 174 -18.42 2.35 8.72
N LEU A 175 -17.28 2.87 8.28
CA LEU A 175 -16.09 3.06 9.11
C LEU A 175 -16.31 4.15 10.17
N GLU A 176 -17.08 5.20 9.88
CA GLU A 176 -17.49 6.21 10.86
C GLU A 176 -18.39 5.60 11.97
N ARG A 177 -19.38 4.78 11.60
CA ARG A 177 -20.20 4.05 12.58
C ARG A 177 -19.36 3.09 13.43
N LEU A 178 -18.37 2.45 12.82
CA LEU A 178 -17.43 1.60 13.54
C LEU A 178 -16.59 2.41 14.53
N ALA A 179 -16.05 3.56 14.10
CA ALA A 179 -15.25 4.44 14.94
C ALA A 179 -16.04 4.94 16.15
N LYS A 180 -17.30 5.35 15.95
CA LYS A 180 -18.19 5.76 17.04
C LYS A 180 -18.38 4.63 18.06
N ARG A 181 -18.71 3.42 17.59
CA ARG A 181 -18.90 2.26 18.47
C ARG A 181 -17.63 1.85 19.22
N LEU A 182 -16.45 2.03 18.62
CA LEU A 182 -15.17 1.79 19.28
C LEU A 182 -14.80 2.91 20.24
N GLY A 183 -15.18 4.16 19.96
CA GLY A 183 -15.01 5.30 20.85
C GLY A 183 -15.85 5.18 22.14
N GLU A 184 -17.06 4.64 22.05
CA GLU A 184 -17.94 4.34 23.19
C GLU A 184 -17.35 3.31 24.18
N LEU A 185 -16.23 2.64 23.85
CA LEU A 185 -15.52 1.74 24.77
C LEU A 185 -14.58 2.47 25.74
N ASP A 186 -14.33 3.74 25.49
CA ASP A 186 -13.57 4.61 26.37
C ASP A 186 -14.53 5.33 27.33
N ASP A 187 -14.40 5.06 28.63
CA ASP A 187 -15.31 5.60 29.65
C ASP A 187 -15.02 7.07 29.97
N ASP A 188 -13.80 7.55 29.73
CA ASP A 188 -13.35 8.87 30.16
C ASP A 188 -13.58 9.95 29.10
N GLU A 189 -13.28 9.67 27.83
CA GLU A 189 -13.38 10.62 26.72
C GLU A 189 -13.83 9.94 25.41
N PRO A 190 -15.09 9.43 25.34
CA PRO A 190 -15.57 8.68 24.17
C PRO A 190 -15.53 9.50 22.88
N ALA A 191 -15.73 10.82 22.96
CA ALA A 191 -15.63 11.72 21.80
C ALA A 191 -14.19 11.87 21.28
N TYR A 192 -13.18 11.83 22.16
CA TYR A 192 -11.77 11.90 21.75
C TYR A 192 -11.36 10.59 21.09
N ALA A 193 -11.77 9.47 21.70
CA ALA A 193 -11.52 8.13 21.16
C ALA A 193 -12.18 7.94 19.78
N GLU A 194 -13.43 8.39 19.59
CA GLU A 194 -14.12 8.34 18.30
C GLU A 194 -13.31 9.05 17.20
N ILE A 195 -12.90 10.30 17.42
CA ILE A 195 -12.11 11.06 16.43
C ILE A 195 -10.80 10.33 16.11
N ALA A 196 -10.10 9.81 17.12
CA ALA A 196 -8.87 9.04 16.91
C ALA A 196 -9.12 7.75 16.11
N TRP A 197 -10.21 7.03 16.37
CA TRP A 197 -10.61 5.84 15.61
C TRP A 197 -10.91 6.17 14.15
N ARG A 198 -11.54 7.32 13.88
CA ARG A 198 -11.81 7.77 12.50
C ARG A 198 -10.52 7.98 11.71
N MET A 199 -9.42 8.41 12.34
CA MET A 199 -8.12 8.54 11.67
C MET A 199 -7.52 7.19 11.27
N VAL A 200 -7.43 6.24 12.21
CA VAL A 200 -6.78 4.94 11.96
C VAL A 200 -7.59 4.06 11.00
N LEU A 201 -8.92 4.20 11.02
CA LEU A 201 -9.84 3.49 10.13
C LEU A 201 -9.94 4.11 8.73
N ASP A 202 -9.28 5.24 8.47
CA ASP A 202 -9.47 6.02 7.23
C ASP A 202 -10.93 6.46 6.99
N ALA A 203 -11.64 6.81 8.06
CA ALA A 203 -13.01 7.30 8.00
C ALA A 203 -13.10 8.83 7.90
N ALA A 204 -12.01 9.54 8.22
CA ALA A 204 -11.98 10.99 8.26
C ALA A 204 -11.66 11.62 6.89
N PRO A 205 -12.42 12.62 6.44
CA PRO A 205 -12.06 13.45 5.30
C PRO A 205 -10.84 14.34 5.60
N ILE A 206 -10.26 14.94 4.57
CA ILE A 206 -8.96 15.64 4.66
C ILE A 206 -9.00 16.89 5.56
N ASP A 207 -10.09 17.63 5.56
CA ASP A 207 -10.34 18.78 6.44
C ASP A 207 -10.39 18.35 7.91
N GLU A 208 -11.07 17.24 8.22
CA GLU A 208 -11.10 16.67 9.56
C GLU A 208 -9.73 16.15 10.00
N ARG A 209 -8.96 15.55 9.09
CA ARG A 209 -7.56 15.13 9.34
C ARG A 209 -6.70 16.33 9.71
N VAL A 210 -6.79 17.43 8.96
CA VAL A 210 -6.07 18.68 9.25
C VAL A 210 -6.45 19.23 10.62
N ALA A 211 -7.76 19.32 10.93
CA ALA A 211 -8.23 19.78 12.23
C ALA A 211 -7.75 18.88 13.38
N THR A 212 -7.75 17.57 13.16
CA THR A 212 -7.28 16.57 14.13
C THR A 212 -5.77 16.67 14.37
N ALA A 213 -4.98 16.88 13.33
CA ALA A 213 -3.54 17.10 13.44
C ALA A 213 -3.24 18.40 14.20
N GLN A 214 -3.96 19.49 13.93
CA GLN A 214 -3.84 20.74 14.70
C GLN A 214 -4.23 20.55 16.17
N ARG A 215 -5.30 19.80 16.46
CA ARG A 215 -5.70 19.48 17.83
C ARG A 215 -4.62 18.66 18.54
N THR A 216 -4.04 17.67 17.87
CA THR A 216 -2.94 16.85 18.41
C THR A 216 -1.74 17.69 18.85
N LEU A 217 -1.44 18.78 18.15
CA LEU A 217 -0.38 19.72 18.52
C LEU A 217 -0.73 20.56 19.77
N ARG A 218 -2.02 20.89 19.98
CA ARG A 218 -2.47 21.85 21.00
C ARG A 218 -3.01 21.19 22.28
N ASP A 219 -3.56 19.99 22.18
CA ASP A 219 -4.25 19.28 23.26
C ASP A 219 -3.48 18.01 23.64
N GLY A 220 -2.75 18.07 24.75
CA GLY A 220 -1.95 16.95 25.26
C GLY A 220 -2.78 15.73 25.65
N ARG A 221 -4.02 15.93 26.13
CA ARG A 221 -4.92 14.83 26.48
C ARG A 221 -5.42 14.11 25.24
N PHE A 222 -5.82 14.88 24.21
CA PHE A 222 -6.20 14.32 22.92
C PHE A 222 -5.05 13.56 22.27
N ARG A 223 -3.83 14.12 22.31
CA ARG A 223 -2.62 13.45 21.84
C ARG A 223 -2.40 12.10 22.52
N GLN A 224 -2.53 12.04 23.85
CA GLN A 224 -2.40 10.79 24.59
C GLN A 224 -3.45 9.75 24.17
N MET A 225 -4.73 10.14 24.12
CA MET A 225 -5.83 9.28 23.67
C MET A 225 -5.57 8.68 22.28
N ARG A 226 -5.15 9.54 21.36
CA ARG A 226 -4.82 9.13 19.99
C ARG A 226 -3.70 8.08 19.94
N SER A 227 -2.68 8.24 20.79
CA SER A 227 -1.57 7.27 20.89
C SER A 227 -2.05 5.90 21.34
N VAL A 228 -2.97 5.88 22.31
CA VAL A 228 -3.59 4.65 22.81
C VAL A 228 -4.38 3.98 21.69
N VAL A 229 -5.21 4.71 20.96
CA VAL A 229 -5.98 4.18 19.83
C VAL A 229 -5.09 3.62 18.72
N GLU A 230 -4.04 4.36 18.32
CA GLU A 230 -3.09 3.90 17.30
C GLU A 230 -2.36 2.62 17.73
N SER A 231 -1.91 2.55 18.98
CA SER A 231 -1.25 1.38 19.55
C SER A 231 -2.22 0.20 19.67
N THR A 232 -3.45 0.46 20.08
CA THR A 232 -4.54 -0.53 20.17
C THR A 232 -4.85 -1.13 18.80
N PHE A 233 -4.96 -0.31 17.76
CA PHE A 233 -5.20 -0.79 16.40
C PHE A 233 -4.06 -1.69 15.89
N ARG A 234 -2.79 -1.34 16.19
CA ARG A 234 -1.63 -2.18 15.85
C ARG A 234 -1.63 -3.51 16.60
N ALA A 235 -1.88 -3.49 17.91
CA ALA A 235 -1.96 -4.69 18.73
C ALA A 235 -3.14 -5.59 18.28
N LEU A 236 -4.30 -4.99 18.02
CA LEU A 236 -5.47 -5.69 17.49
C LEU A 236 -5.15 -6.38 16.17
N ARG A 237 -4.49 -5.68 15.24
CA ARG A 237 -4.05 -6.27 13.96
C ARG A 237 -3.19 -7.50 14.19
N THR A 238 -2.17 -7.39 15.03
CA THR A 238 -1.27 -8.52 15.31
C THR A 238 -2.06 -9.72 15.80
N ARG A 239 -2.98 -9.51 16.74
CA ARG A 239 -3.83 -10.58 17.27
C ARG A 239 -4.75 -11.17 16.20
N GLU A 240 -5.51 -10.33 15.49
CA GLU A 240 -6.51 -10.77 14.52
C GLU A 240 -5.93 -11.46 13.29
N LEU A 241 -4.75 -11.04 12.82
CA LEU A 241 -4.08 -11.63 11.67
C LEU A 241 -3.32 -12.91 12.01
N LEU A 242 -3.01 -13.15 13.28
CA LEU A 242 -2.44 -14.42 13.77
C LEU A 242 -3.51 -15.48 14.06
N LYS A 243 -4.79 -15.10 14.23
CA LYS A 243 -5.89 -16.07 14.40
C LYS A 243 -6.00 -16.96 13.16
N LEU A 244 -5.83 -18.27 13.34
CA LEU A 244 -6.08 -19.27 12.31
C LEU A 244 -7.59 -19.54 12.23
N HIS A 245 -8.18 -19.31 11.07
CA HIS A 245 -9.57 -19.63 10.80
C HIS A 245 -9.67 -20.95 10.03
N PRO A 246 -10.40 -21.95 10.56
CA PRO A 246 -10.56 -23.24 9.90
C PRO A 246 -11.25 -23.07 8.54
N LYS A 247 -10.86 -23.89 7.56
CA LYS A 247 -11.50 -23.92 6.23
C LYS A 247 -12.86 -24.61 6.38
N SER A 248 -13.95 -23.91 6.01
CA SER A 248 -15.27 -24.51 5.84
C SER A 248 -15.49 -24.93 4.38
N ALA A 249 -16.51 -25.76 4.13
CA ALA A 249 -16.89 -26.17 2.78
C ALA A 249 -17.33 -24.98 1.90
N GLU A 250 -17.85 -23.93 2.51
CA GLU A 250 -18.29 -22.69 1.84
C GLU A 250 -17.14 -21.72 1.54
N CYS A 251 -15.92 -21.98 2.04
CA CYS A 251 -14.80 -21.10 1.77
C CYS A 251 -14.40 -21.19 0.30
N LEU A 252 -14.06 -20.04 -0.28
CA LEU A 252 -13.47 -19.97 -1.61
C LEU A 252 -12.19 -20.81 -1.67
N ASP A 253 -12.07 -21.56 -2.75
CA ASP A 253 -10.80 -22.12 -3.21
C ASP A 253 -9.99 -21.06 -3.97
N GLU A 254 -8.85 -21.49 -4.51
CA GLU A 254 -7.91 -20.62 -5.22
C GLU A 254 -8.56 -19.96 -6.44
N GLU A 255 -9.36 -20.70 -7.19
CA GLU A 255 -10.06 -20.20 -8.36
C GLU A 255 -11.19 -19.24 -7.97
N GLY A 256 -12.03 -19.59 -7.01
CA GLY A 256 -13.09 -18.74 -6.49
C GLY A 256 -12.55 -17.40 -5.96
N ALA A 257 -11.45 -17.42 -5.22
CA ALA A 257 -10.80 -16.20 -4.74
C ALA A 257 -10.27 -15.33 -5.90
N ALA A 258 -9.68 -15.96 -6.93
CA ALA A 258 -9.20 -15.26 -8.12
C ALA A 258 -10.35 -14.64 -8.93
N ALA A 259 -11.41 -15.43 -9.15
CA ALA A 259 -12.64 -15.05 -9.83
C ALA A 259 -13.31 -13.86 -9.15
N PHE A 260 -13.37 -13.89 -7.82
CA PHE A 260 -13.92 -12.81 -7.03
C PHE A 260 -13.13 -11.52 -7.14
N VAL A 261 -11.80 -11.56 -6.92
CA VAL A 261 -10.95 -10.36 -6.96
C VAL A 261 -10.93 -9.74 -8.36
N ASP A 262 -10.81 -10.56 -9.40
CA ASP A 262 -10.86 -10.11 -10.78
C ASP A 262 -12.24 -9.53 -11.15
N GLY A 263 -13.31 -10.16 -10.66
CA GLY A 263 -14.67 -9.67 -10.79
C GLY A 263 -14.91 -8.31 -10.13
N SER A 264 -14.45 -8.18 -8.90
CA SER A 264 -14.60 -6.98 -8.06
C SER A 264 -13.88 -5.77 -8.66
N ALA A 265 -12.76 -6.00 -9.36
CA ALA A 265 -12.05 -4.95 -10.09
C ALA A 265 -12.84 -4.41 -11.30
N ARG A 266 -13.79 -5.19 -11.85
CA ARG A 266 -14.59 -4.82 -13.03
C ARG A 266 -15.95 -4.19 -12.68
N GLY A 267 -16.38 -4.26 -11.42
CA GLY A 267 -17.59 -3.62 -10.96
C GLY A 267 -18.24 -4.32 -9.76
N PRO A 268 -19.20 -3.66 -9.08
CA PRO A 268 -19.74 -4.11 -7.80
C PRO A 268 -20.71 -5.30 -7.90
N ASP A 269 -21.23 -5.61 -9.10
CA ASP A 269 -22.31 -6.59 -9.25
C ASP A 269 -21.86 -8.03 -8.95
N ARG A 270 -20.64 -8.39 -9.35
CA ARG A 270 -20.05 -9.70 -9.03
C ARG A 270 -19.76 -9.84 -7.54
N THR A 271 -19.34 -8.75 -6.90
CA THR A 271 -19.07 -8.72 -5.46
C THR A 271 -20.33 -8.93 -4.62
N ARG A 272 -21.45 -8.33 -5.03
CA ARG A 272 -22.74 -8.48 -4.32
C ARG A 272 -23.31 -9.89 -4.41
N ALA A 273 -22.99 -10.64 -5.48
CA ALA A 273 -23.41 -12.02 -5.65
C ALA A 273 -22.71 -12.97 -4.66
N GLU A 274 -21.52 -12.62 -4.19
CA GLU A 274 -20.71 -13.44 -3.28
C GLU A 274 -20.73 -12.90 -1.83
N GLY A 275 -21.95 -12.73 -1.28
CA GLY A 275 -22.18 -12.18 0.07
C GLY A 275 -21.46 -12.93 1.21
N HIS A 276 -21.01 -14.17 1.00
CA HIS A 276 -20.23 -14.96 1.96
C HIS A 276 -18.92 -14.26 2.37
N ILE A 277 -18.27 -13.54 1.44
CA ILE A 277 -16.97 -12.91 1.69
C ILE A 277 -17.10 -11.80 2.72
N GLY A 278 -18.23 -11.11 2.82
CA GLY A 278 -18.45 -10.10 3.87
C GLY A 278 -18.52 -10.68 5.29
N THR A 279 -18.58 -12.00 5.44
CA THR A 279 -18.89 -12.68 6.72
C THR A 279 -17.86 -13.71 7.16
N CYS A 280 -17.09 -14.28 6.23
CA CYS A 280 -16.10 -15.32 6.53
C CYS A 280 -14.68 -14.74 6.70
N PRO A 281 -14.10 -14.74 7.92
CA PRO A 281 -12.79 -14.13 8.18
C PRO A 281 -11.66 -14.71 7.33
N ARG A 282 -11.73 -16.01 7.01
CA ARG A 282 -10.75 -16.69 6.16
C ARG A 282 -10.81 -16.18 4.72
N CYS A 283 -12.01 -16.08 4.15
CA CYS A 283 -12.22 -15.58 2.79
C CYS A 283 -11.84 -14.10 2.69
N ILE A 284 -12.20 -13.29 3.69
CA ILE A 284 -11.78 -11.88 3.78
C ILE A 284 -10.26 -11.75 3.73
N ASP A 285 -9.55 -12.54 4.54
CA ASP A 285 -8.09 -12.49 4.59
C ASP A 285 -7.44 -12.91 3.26
N ALA A 286 -7.98 -13.96 2.62
CA ALA A 286 -7.50 -14.44 1.33
C ALA A 286 -7.71 -13.39 0.22
N VAL A 287 -8.91 -12.82 0.15
CA VAL A 287 -9.28 -11.77 -0.82
C VAL A 287 -8.47 -10.50 -0.58
N ALA A 288 -8.30 -10.07 0.68
CA ALA A 288 -7.50 -8.90 1.01
C ALA A 288 -6.04 -9.06 0.62
N ALA A 289 -5.44 -10.22 0.92
CA ALA A 289 -4.08 -10.53 0.51
C ALA A 289 -3.99 -10.48 -1.02
N LEU A 290 -4.81 -11.27 -1.72
CA LEU A 290 -4.80 -11.34 -3.18
C LEU A 290 -5.02 -9.98 -3.85
N THR A 291 -5.91 -9.13 -3.33
CA THR A 291 -6.13 -7.77 -3.84
C THR A 291 -4.82 -6.96 -3.82
N MET A 292 -4.06 -7.05 -2.72
CA MET A 292 -2.78 -6.36 -2.61
C MET A 292 -1.69 -6.93 -3.52
N ASP A 293 -1.75 -8.22 -3.84
CA ASP A 293 -0.88 -8.82 -4.87
C ASP A 293 -1.20 -8.32 -6.26
N ILE A 294 -2.48 -8.23 -6.61
CA ILE A 294 -2.89 -7.69 -7.89
C ILE A 294 -2.42 -6.23 -8.03
N ARG A 295 -2.53 -5.42 -6.97
CA ARG A 295 -1.95 -4.05 -6.96
C ARG A 295 -0.44 -4.07 -7.23
N THR A 296 0.28 -5.00 -6.61
CA THR A 296 1.73 -5.14 -6.81
C THR A 296 2.05 -5.56 -8.25
N ILE A 297 1.30 -6.51 -8.81
CA ILE A 297 1.45 -6.96 -10.20
C ILE A 297 1.11 -5.83 -11.17
N GLU A 298 0.08 -5.03 -10.89
CA GLU A 298 -0.30 -3.88 -11.71
C GLU A 298 0.76 -2.79 -11.70
N ALA A 299 1.44 -2.58 -10.57
CA ALA A 299 2.57 -1.66 -10.48
C ALA A 299 3.74 -2.08 -11.40
N LEU A 300 3.93 -3.37 -11.69
CA LEU A 300 4.97 -3.84 -12.62
C LEU A 300 4.79 -3.28 -14.05
N ARG A 301 3.57 -2.90 -14.44
CA ARG A 301 3.30 -2.29 -15.76
C ARG A 301 3.99 -0.93 -15.91
N THR A 302 4.22 -0.23 -14.80
CA THR A 302 4.86 1.10 -14.81
C THR A 302 6.36 1.05 -15.11
N VAL A 303 6.97 -0.13 -14.97
CA VAL A 303 8.41 -0.40 -15.08
C VAL A 303 8.69 -1.45 -16.17
N GLN A 304 7.84 -1.48 -17.21
CA GLN A 304 8.02 -2.39 -18.33
C GLN A 304 9.39 -2.15 -19.00
N GLY A 305 10.14 -3.23 -19.23
CA GLY A 305 11.48 -3.16 -19.82
C GLY A 305 12.62 -3.00 -18.80
N TRP A 306 12.33 -2.75 -17.53
CA TRP A 306 13.36 -2.80 -16.47
C TRP A 306 13.81 -4.24 -16.21
N ASP A 307 14.99 -4.41 -15.61
CA ASP A 307 15.44 -5.70 -15.09
C ASP A 307 14.42 -6.28 -14.09
N ALA A 308 14.33 -7.61 -13.99
CA ALA A 308 13.34 -8.27 -13.16
C ALA A 308 13.47 -7.90 -11.67
N GLU A 309 14.69 -7.78 -11.13
CA GLU A 309 14.89 -7.40 -9.72
C GLU A 309 14.45 -5.95 -9.48
N LEU A 310 14.87 -5.02 -10.33
CA LEU A 310 14.51 -3.61 -10.20
C LEU A 310 13.01 -3.37 -10.41
N ALA A 311 12.37 -4.11 -11.33
CA ALA A 311 10.94 -4.03 -11.56
C ALA A 311 10.14 -4.50 -10.32
N VAL A 312 10.53 -5.62 -9.72
CA VAL A 312 9.87 -6.13 -8.50
C VAL A 312 10.15 -5.20 -7.32
N ALA A 313 11.37 -4.68 -7.18
CA ALA A 313 11.70 -3.69 -6.15
C ALA A 313 10.83 -2.42 -6.26
N ALA A 314 10.68 -1.90 -7.47
CA ALA A 314 9.82 -0.74 -7.76
C ALA A 314 8.35 -1.03 -7.42
N ALA A 315 7.83 -2.21 -7.78
CA ALA A 315 6.48 -2.63 -7.42
C ALA A 315 6.28 -2.76 -5.90
N CYS A 316 7.29 -3.26 -5.17
CA CYS A 316 7.27 -3.28 -3.70
C CYS A 316 7.22 -1.87 -3.11
N ILE A 317 8.03 -0.93 -3.63
CA ILE A 317 8.04 0.47 -3.17
C ILE A 317 6.69 1.15 -3.46
N ALA A 318 6.14 0.96 -4.66
CA ALA A 318 4.84 1.52 -5.05
C ALA A 318 3.67 1.02 -4.18
N THR A 319 3.83 -0.16 -3.56
CA THR A 319 2.82 -0.79 -2.70
C THR A 319 3.21 -0.77 -1.22
N ALA A 320 4.05 0.20 -0.83
CA ALA A 320 4.47 0.48 0.53
C ALA A 320 5.27 -0.63 1.26
N ARG A 321 5.89 -1.55 0.52
CA ARG A 321 6.84 -2.55 1.03
C ARG A 321 8.28 -2.07 0.89
N TYR A 322 8.57 -0.91 1.47
CA TYR A 322 9.82 -0.17 1.23
C TYR A 322 11.08 -0.95 1.63
N ARG A 323 11.05 -1.69 2.75
CA ARG A 323 12.18 -2.51 3.21
C ARG A 323 12.48 -3.67 2.25
N ALA A 324 11.44 -4.33 1.74
CA ALA A 324 11.60 -5.39 0.75
C ALA A 324 12.14 -4.81 -0.56
N GLY A 325 11.62 -3.65 -0.98
CA GLY A 325 12.09 -2.92 -2.15
C GLY A 325 13.59 -2.59 -2.06
N GLU A 326 14.05 -1.96 -0.97
CA GLU A 326 15.47 -1.60 -0.79
C GLU A 326 16.38 -2.84 -0.86
N ARG A 327 15.99 -3.94 -0.20
CA ARG A 327 16.75 -5.20 -0.21
C ARG A 327 16.89 -5.78 -1.61
N LEU A 328 15.82 -5.72 -2.42
CA LEU A 328 15.85 -6.18 -3.81
C LEU A 328 16.74 -5.30 -4.69
N VAL A 329 16.75 -3.98 -4.46
CA VAL A 329 17.67 -3.06 -5.15
C VAL A 329 19.12 -3.40 -4.83
N ASP A 330 19.45 -3.66 -3.55
CA ASP A 330 20.80 -4.05 -3.15
C ASP A 330 21.27 -5.34 -3.87
N THR A 331 20.35 -6.29 -4.10
CA THR A 331 20.67 -7.53 -4.85
C THR A 331 20.81 -7.33 -6.35
N ALA A 332 20.18 -6.30 -6.94
CA ALA A 332 20.24 -6.01 -8.37
C ALA A 332 21.59 -5.41 -8.83
N GLY A 333 22.41 -4.92 -7.89
CA GLY A 333 23.76 -4.40 -8.14
C GLY A 333 23.86 -2.86 -8.16
N ARG A 334 25.02 -2.34 -7.75
CA ARG A 334 25.29 -0.90 -7.59
C ARG A 334 25.92 -0.32 -8.86
N GLY A 335 25.21 0.54 -9.58
CA GLY A 335 25.74 1.22 -10.78
C GLY A 335 24.68 1.86 -11.67
N ASP A 336 23.44 1.39 -11.59
CA ASP A 336 22.28 1.93 -12.32
C ASP A 336 21.69 3.17 -11.62
N GLY A 337 21.40 4.23 -12.38
CA GLY A 337 20.67 5.41 -11.89
C GLY A 337 19.29 5.06 -11.33
N ARG A 338 18.63 4.06 -11.91
CA ARG A 338 17.34 3.53 -11.42
C ARG A 338 17.48 2.87 -10.06
N ALA A 339 18.52 2.06 -9.87
CA ALA A 339 18.81 1.45 -8.56
C ALA A 339 18.99 2.55 -7.49
N ARG A 340 19.79 3.58 -7.78
CA ARG A 340 19.97 4.71 -6.84
C ARG A 340 18.66 5.43 -6.53
N ALA A 341 17.85 5.73 -7.54
CA ALA A 341 16.56 6.39 -7.36
C ALA A 341 15.60 5.55 -6.51
N LEU A 342 15.53 4.24 -6.75
CA LEU A 342 14.72 3.32 -5.95
C LEU A 342 15.22 3.19 -4.51
N THR A 343 16.54 3.16 -4.27
CA THR A 343 17.10 3.17 -2.91
C THR A 343 16.67 4.41 -2.15
N ARG A 344 16.78 5.60 -2.76
CA ARG A 344 16.33 6.88 -2.15
C ARG A 344 14.83 6.83 -1.84
N LEU A 345 14.00 6.41 -2.80
CA LEU A 345 12.56 6.31 -2.63
C LEU A 345 12.15 5.29 -1.56
N ALA A 346 12.87 4.17 -1.46
CA ALA A 346 12.66 3.18 -0.42
C ALA A 346 13.01 3.74 0.97
N ARG A 347 14.11 4.50 1.10
CA ARG A 347 14.50 5.14 2.37
C ARG A 347 13.49 6.19 2.81
N ILE A 348 13.03 7.04 1.88
CA ILE A 348 11.91 7.95 2.08
C ILE A 348 10.71 7.20 2.67
N GLY A 349 10.29 6.12 2.01
CA GLY A 349 9.19 5.28 2.46
C GLY A 349 9.41 4.67 3.85
N GLN A 350 10.61 4.18 4.14
CA GLN A 350 10.94 3.60 5.46
C GLN A 350 10.89 4.64 6.57
N SER A 351 11.43 5.85 6.35
CA SER A 351 11.34 6.96 7.30
C SER A 351 9.89 7.33 7.61
N LEU A 352 9.00 7.30 6.61
CA LEU A 352 7.55 7.50 6.80
C LEU A 352 6.90 6.39 7.64
N VAL A 353 7.40 5.16 7.59
CA VAL A 353 6.85 4.05 8.39
C VAL A 353 7.37 4.08 9.82
N LEU A 354 8.66 4.36 10.01
CA LEU A 354 9.33 4.33 11.31
C LEU A 354 9.15 5.63 12.11
N GLY A 355 8.77 6.74 11.46
CA GLY A 355 8.71 8.06 12.10
C GLY A 355 10.09 8.59 12.51
N VAL A 356 11.18 8.03 11.97
CA VAL A 356 12.56 8.39 12.28
C VAL A 356 13.10 9.31 11.18
N GLN A 357 13.69 10.44 11.59
CA GLN A 357 14.16 11.53 10.72
C GLN A 357 15.54 11.28 10.07
N GLU A 358 16.26 10.21 10.39
CA GLU A 358 17.61 10.00 9.86
C GLU A 358 17.60 9.38 8.45
N ILE A 359 17.17 10.16 7.46
CA ILE A 359 17.72 9.98 6.11
C ILE A 359 19.03 10.76 6.13
N VAL A 360 20.15 10.05 6.36
CA VAL A 360 21.46 10.60 6.03
C VAL A 360 21.39 10.90 4.54
N SER A 361 21.18 12.16 4.19
CA SER A 361 21.30 12.63 2.83
C SER A 361 22.70 12.19 2.41
N GLU A 362 22.81 11.21 1.51
CA GLU A 362 24.00 11.19 0.66
C GLU A 362 24.10 12.63 0.16
N PRO A 363 25.25 13.30 0.33
CA PRO A 363 25.40 14.67 -0.11
C PRO A 363 25.14 14.67 -1.61
N SER A 364 23.88 14.90 -1.96
CA SER A 364 23.42 14.97 -3.32
C SER A 364 24.27 16.07 -3.92
N ARG A 365 24.74 15.86 -5.15
CA ARG A 365 25.64 16.78 -5.88
C ARG A 365 25.12 18.23 -5.98
N VAL A 366 23.94 18.52 -5.44
CA VAL A 366 23.33 19.82 -5.17
C VAL A 366 24.22 20.78 -4.37
N VAL A 367 25.19 20.31 -3.57
CA VAL A 367 26.12 21.20 -2.83
C VAL A 367 27.05 22.00 -3.79
N ALA A 368 27.20 21.58 -5.05
CA ALA A 368 28.00 22.30 -6.04
C ALA A 368 27.20 23.24 -6.96
N THR A 369 25.92 22.94 -7.26
CA THR A 369 25.12 23.65 -8.28
C THR A 369 23.81 24.27 -7.78
N ASN A 370 23.37 23.98 -6.54
CA ASN A 370 22.11 24.46 -5.94
C ASN A 370 20.80 24.13 -6.70
N VAL A 371 20.84 23.30 -7.75
CA VAL A 371 19.66 22.84 -8.51
C VAL A 371 19.82 21.35 -8.84
N PRO A 372 18.86 20.48 -8.47
CA PRO A 372 18.89 19.06 -8.84
C PRO A 372 18.68 18.87 -10.35
N SER A 373 18.99 17.67 -10.87
CA SER A 373 18.57 17.29 -12.22
C SER A 373 17.04 17.12 -12.28
N ASP A 374 16.42 17.24 -13.45
CA ASP A 374 14.96 17.07 -13.62
C ASP A 374 14.49 15.69 -13.13
N ALA A 375 15.32 14.66 -13.29
CA ALA A 375 15.07 13.32 -12.78
C ALA A 375 15.18 13.22 -11.24
N ASP A 376 16.10 13.98 -10.63
CA ASP A 376 16.32 13.98 -9.18
C ASP A 376 15.39 14.93 -8.42
N ALA A 377 14.83 15.94 -9.09
CA ALA A 377 14.04 17.02 -8.49
C ALA A 377 12.91 16.51 -7.57
N PRO A 378 12.04 15.57 -8.00
CA PRO A 378 11.02 15.03 -7.11
C PRO A 378 11.57 14.30 -5.89
N LEU A 379 12.67 13.55 -6.04
CA LEU A 379 13.30 12.84 -4.92
C LEU A 379 13.89 13.82 -3.90
N VAL A 380 14.56 14.87 -4.37
CA VAL A 380 15.10 15.93 -3.50
C VAL A 380 13.98 16.66 -2.77
N ALA A 381 12.88 16.97 -3.47
CA ALA A 381 11.73 17.62 -2.85
C ALA A 381 11.09 16.74 -1.74
N LEU A 382 10.89 15.45 -2.00
CA LEU A 382 10.36 14.52 -1.00
C LEU A 382 11.31 14.39 0.21
N GLU A 383 12.62 14.25 -0.02
CA GLU A 383 13.62 14.19 1.05
C GLU A 383 13.63 15.47 1.89
N ALA A 384 13.54 16.64 1.25
CA ALA A 384 13.50 17.91 1.93
C ALA A 384 12.22 18.08 2.77
N LEU A 385 11.05 17.69 2.25
CA LEU A 385 9.78 17.68 3.01
C LEU A 385 9.78 16.69 4.19
N LEU A 386 10.56 15.61 4.12
CA LEU A 386 10.75 14.71 5.27
C LEU A 386 11.62 15.31 6.37
N ASN A 387 12.55 16.17 5.98
CA ASN A 387 13.50 16.84 6.87
C ASN A 387 13.03 18.24 7.30
N ASP A 388 11.77 18.59 7.06
CA ASP A 388 11.19 19.90 7.37
C ASP A 388 11.93 21.08 6.69
N ASP A 389 12.61 20.82 5.57
CA ASP A 389 13.28 21.82 4.73
C ASP A 389 12.38 22.22 3.55
N THR A 390 11.35 23.00 3.85
CA THR A 390 10.36 23.47 2.86
C THR A 390 10.98 24.33 1.76
N HIS A 391 12.03 25.08 2.09
CA HIS A 391 12.73 25.95 1.15
C HIS A 391 13.50 25.14 0.11
N THR A 392 14.25 24.10 0.52
CA THR A 392 14.91 23.20 -0.44
C THR A 392 13.88 22.43 -1.26
N ALA A 393 12.74 22.04 -0.66
CA ALA A 393 11.68 21.36 -1.39
C ALA A 393 11.07 22.22 -2.50
N ASP A 394 10.71 23.48 -2.21
CA ASP A 394 10.17 24.40 -3.22
C ASP A 394 11.20 24.70 -4.31
N ARG A 395 12.46 24.96 -3.93
CA ARG A 395 13.55 25.23 -4.88
C ARG A 395 13.92 24.06 -5.79
N ALA A 396 13.62 22.83 -5.37
CA ALA A 396 13.84 21.66 -6.19
C ALA A 396 12.82 21.57 -7.34
N ILE A 397 11.69 22.27 -7.26
CA ILE A 397 10.60 22.24 -8.25
C ILE A 397 10.66 23.50 -9.11
N ASP A 398 11.11 23.37 -10.35
CA ASP A 398 11.05 24.47 -11.31
C ASP A 398 9.65 24.63 -11.93
N ASP A 399 9.48 25.68 -12.75
CA ASP A 399 8.20 25.98 -13.39
C ASP A 399 7.80 24.97 -14.47
N GLU A 400 8.73 24.18 -15.00
CA GLU A 400 8.42 23.13 -15.98
C GLU A 400 7.83 21.91 -15.26
N LEU A 401 8.50 21.44 -14.21
CA LEU A 401 8.03 20.35 -13.37
C LEU A 401 6.70 20.71 -12.69
N ALA A 402 6.52 21.96 -12.25
CA ALA A 402 5.29 22.46 -11.64
C ALA A 402 4.07 22.44 -12.57
N ARG A 403 4.24 22.38 -13.90
CA ARG A 403 3.11 22.20 -14.85
C ARG A 403 2.57 20.77 -14.82
N GLY A 404 3.39 19.80 -14.43
CA GLY A 404 2.99 18.42 -14.22
C GLY A 404 2.25 18.24 -12.90
N THR A 405 1.36 17.25 -12.82
CA THR A 405 0.59 16.94 -11.60
C THR A 405 1.50 16.72 -10.39
N LEU A 406 2.58 15.93 -10.52
CA LEU A 406 3.50 15.66 -9.41
C LEU A 406 4.20 16.93 -8.91
N GLY A 407 4.73 17.76 -9.82
CA GLY A 407 5.38 19.01 -9.43
C GLY A 407 4.42 20.00 -8.79
N ALA A 408 3.18 20.13 -9.33
CA ALA A 408 2.15 20.96 -8.72
C ALA A 408 1.82 20.52 -7.29
N ARG A 409 1.71 19.20 -7.05
CA ARG A 409 1.49 18.62 -5.71
C ARG A 409 2.65 18.93 -4.76
N LEU A 410 3.89 18.67 -5.18
CA LEU A 410 5.10 18.93 -4.38
C LEU A 410 5.24 20.41 -4.04
N ARG A 411 5.05 21.29 -5.03
CA ARG A 411 5.10 22.75 -4.84
C ARG A 411 4.04 23.22 -3.86
N LEU A 412 2.79 22.80 -4.05
CA LEU A 412 1.70 23.16 -3.13
C LEU A 412 1.99 22.72 -1.69
N VAL A 413 2.40 21.46 -1.48
CA VAL A 413 2.71 20.95 -0.14
C VAL A 413 3.92 21.66 0.47
N SER A 414 4.96 21.97 -0.31
CA SER A 414 6.12 22.73 0.18
C SER A 414 5.76 24.14 0.64
N LEU A 415 4.96 24.87 -0.14
CA LEU A 415 4.48 26.20 0.22
C LEU A 415 3.51 26.16 1.40
N ALA A 416 2.63 25.16 1.46
CA ALA A 416 1.66 25.02 2.55
C ALA A 416 2.30 24.56 3.87
N ALA A 417 3.45 23.88 3.82
CA ALA A 417 4.21 23.47 4.99
C ALA A 417 5.06 24.60 5.61
N ASP A 418 5.36 25.67 4.86
CA ASP A 418 6.12 26.81 5.36
C ASP A 418 5.19 27.91 5.92
N PRO A 419 5.24 28.23 7.22
CA PRO A 419 4.41 29.30 7.80
C PRO A 419 4.76 30.70 7.27
N ARG A 420 5.92 30.88 6.63
CA ARG A 420 6.37 32.16 6.05
C ARG A 420 6.07 32.28 4.56
N ALA A 421 5.77 31.17 3.88
CA ALA A 421 5.45 31.21 2.47
C ALA A 421 4.11 31.90 2.25
N THR A 422 4.06 32.73 1.20
CA THR A 422 2.83 33.40 0.76
C THR A 422 2.33 32.73 -0.51
N GLY A 423 1.01 32.75 -0.73
CA GLY A 423 0.42 32.26 -1.98
C GLY A 423 0.04 30.78 -2.03
N SER A 424 0.29 29.97 -1.00
CA SER A 424 -0.15 28.56 -0.94
C SER A 424 -1.68 28.42 -1.07
N ARG A 425 -2.45 29.29 -0.41
CA ARG A 425 -3.91 29.34 -0.52
C ARG A 425 -4.38 29.73 -1.92
N ALA A 426 -3.79 30.78 -2.49
CA ALA A 426 -4.13 31.24 -3.85
C ALA A 426 -3.84 30.15 -4.89
N LEU A 427 -2.71 29.43 -4.75
CA LEU A 427 -2.39 28.28 -5.58
C LEU A 427 -3.41 27.14 -5.39
N ALA A 428 -3.81 26.83 -4.15
CA ALA A 428 -4.82 25.81 -3.89
C ALA A 428 -6.19 26.17 -4.53
N GLU A 429 -6.62 27.43 -4.45
CA GLU A 429 -7.85 27.92 -5.09
C GLU A 429 -7.76 27.83 -6.62
N GLU A 430 -6.63 28.23 -7.19
CA GLU A 430 -6.38 28.13 -8.63
C GLU A 430 -6.45 26.68 -9.12
N LEU A 431 -5.83 25.74 -8.39
CA LEU A 431 -5.84 24.33 -8.72
C LEU A 431 -7.26 23.75 -8.64
N LEU A 432 -8.03 24.07 -7.60
CA LEU A 432 -9.42 23.61 -7.52
C LEU A 432 -10.31 24.20 -8.62
N ALA A 433 -10.07 25.44 -9.05
CA ALA A 433 -10.81 26.06 -10.14
C ALA A 433 -10.59 25.36 -11.50
N LYS A 434 -9.42 24.74 -11.72
CA LYS A 434 -9.03 24.11 -12.99
C LYS A 434 -9.64 22.72 -13.25
N SER A 435 -10.57 22.25 -12.40
CA SER A 435 -11.25 20.95 -12.57
C SER A 435 -10.27 19.78 -12.86
N HIS A 436 -9.24 19.65 -12.01
CA HIS A 436 -8.26 18.57 -12.14
C HIS A 436 -8.88 17.19 -11.89
N SER A 437 -8.42 16.19 -12.65
CA SER A 437 -8.85 14.79 -12.49
C SER A 437 -8.00 14.00 -11.48
N ASP A 438 -6.93 14.60 -10.92
CA ASP A 438 -6.05 13.92 -9.96
C ASP A 438 -6.60 14.07 -8.53
N PRO A 439 -7.06 12.97 -7.88
CA PRO A 439 -7.62 13.06 -6.54
C PRO A 439 -6.61 13.50 -5.47
N GLY A 440 -5.32 13.20 -5.68
CA GLY A 440 -4.25 13.57 -4.77
C GLY A 440 -4.04 15.07 -4.72
N LEU A 441 -3.98 15.72 -5.88
CA LEU A 441 -3.86 17.18 -6.00
C LEU A 441 -5.07 17.90 -5.40
N VAL A 442 -6.28 17.37 -5.61
CA VAL A 442 -7.51 17.90 -4.99
C VAL A 442 -7.44 17.78 -3.46
N ALA A 443 -6.98 16.64 -2.93
CA ALA A 443 -6.79 16.46 -1.50
C ALA A 443 -5.73 17.42 -0.92
N ASP A 444 -4.61 17.63 -1.62
CA ASP A 444 -3.54 18.56 -1.19
C ASP A 444 -4.06 20.01 -1.13
N ALA A 445 -4.89 20.41 -2.11
CA ALA A 445 -5.54 21.72 -2.13
C ALA A 445 -6.54 21.89 -0.99
N HIS A 446 -7.41 20.91 -0.77
CA HIS A 446 -8.34 20.93 0.37
C HIS A 446 -7.62 20.95 1.72
N ALA A 447 -6.52 20.20 1.87
CA ALA A 447 -5.70 20.22 3.07
C ALA A 447 -5.14 21.63 3.35
N THR A 448 -4.66 22.31 2.30
CA THR A 448 -4.14 23.68 2.38
C THR A 448 -5.24 24.67 2.76
N LEU A 449 -6.44 24.53 2.18
CA LEU A 449 -7.56 25.45 2.43
C LEU A 449 -8.22 25.26 3.78
N ALA A 450 -8.15 24.05 4.35
CA ALA A 450 -8.67 23.74 5.69
C ALA A 450 -7.89 24.45 6.82
N LEU A 451 -6.69 24.96 6.55
CA LEU A 451 -5.91 25.69 7.54
C LEU A 451 -6.45 27.10 7.77
N PRO A 452 -6.40 27.63 9.01
CA PRO A 452 -6.51 29.06 9.26
C PRO A 452 -5.43 29.84 8.49
N GLU A 453 -5.73 31.08 8.09
CA GLU A 453 -4.73 31.95 7.45
C GLU A 453 -3.47 32.11 8.32
N GLY A 454 -2.29 32.05 7.69
CA GLY A 454 -1.00 32.14 8.36
C GLY A 454 -0.57 30.89 9.14
N SER A 455 -1.34 29.79 9.07
CA SER A 455 -0.95 28.51 9.65
C SER A 455 -0.26 27.63 8.60
N ALA A 456 0.80 26.94 9.00
CA ALA A 456 1.42 25.88 8.21
C ALA A 456 0.66 24.55 8.33
N LEU A 457 0.79 23.69 7.32
CA LEU A 457 0.33 22.31 7.38
C LEU A 457 1.02 21.60 8.57
N PRO A 458 0.26 20.93 9.45
CA PRO A 458 0.83 20.07 10.46
C PRO A 458 1.74 19.01 9.80
N ARG A 459 2.87 18.74 10.44
CA ARG A 459 3.87 17.75 10.00
C ARG A 459 3.25 16.43 9.54
N GLU A 460 2.32 15.93 10.33
CA GLU A 460 1.60 14.69 10.06
C GLU A 460 0.87 14.70 8.70
N ILE A 461 0.26 15.83 8.33
CA ILE A 461 -0.39 15.98 7.04
C ILE A 461 0.66 16.01 5.94
N VAL A 462 1.76 16.74 6.12
CA VAL A 462 2.87 16.74 5.15
C VAL A 462 3.37 15.32 4.89
N ILE A 463 3.61 14.53 5.93
CA ILE A 463 4.01 13.12 5.82
C ILE A 463 2.98 12.29 5.06
N GLU A 464 1.69 12.41 5.40
CA GLU A 464 0.61 11.71 4.72
C GLU A 464 0.62 12.01 3.22
N ARG A 465 0.79 13.29 2.86
CA ARG A 465 0.87 13.75 1.47
C ARG A 465 2.12 13.25 0.76
N VAL A 466 3.29 13.28 1.41
CA VAL A 466 4.56 12.73 0.88
C VAL A 466 4.41 11.24 0.58
N ARG A 467 3.76 10.47 1.47
CA ARG A 467 3.49 9.05 1.23
C ARG A 467 2.65 8.81 -0.02
N ASP A 468 1.59 9.60 -0.20
CA ASP A 468 0.70 9.51 -1.36
C ASP A 468 1.38 9.91 -2.69
N MET A 469 2.52 10.60 -2.63
CA MET A 469 3.31 10.99 -3.81
C MET A 469 4.36 9.96 -4.21
N ILE A 470 4.66 8.95 -3.39
CA ILE A 470 5.68 7.92 -3.73
C ILE A 470 5.34 7.17 -5.03
N PRO A 471 4.12 6.64 -5.25
CA PRO A 471 3.79 5.95 -6.49
C PRO A 471 3.85 6.87 -7.72
N ALA A 472 3.43 8.13 -7.57
CA ALA A 472 3.49 9.13 -8.63
C ALA A 472 4.94 9.49 -8.99
N THR A 473 5.81 9.57 -7.98
CA THR A 473 7.25 9.78 -8.15
C THR A 473 7.91 8.62 -8.88
N LEU A 474 7.57 7.38 -8.53
CA LEU A 474 8.05 6.22 -9.28
C LEU A 474 7.66 6.29 -10.76
N LYS A 475 6.39 6.61 -11.06
CA LYS A 475 5.91 6.75 -12.45
C LYS A 475 6.59 7.89 -13.21
N TYR A 476 7.01 8.95 -12.51
CA TYR A 476 7.80 10.02 -13.10
C TYR A 476 9.22 9.53 -13.42
N LEU A 477 9.89 8.89 -12.45
CA LEU A 477 11.23 8.35 -12.62
C LEU A 477 11.34 7.34 -13.77
N THR A 478 10.29 6.55 -14.04
CA THR A 478 10.29 5.59 -15.15
C THR A 478 10.22 6.23 -16.53
N ARG A 479 9.82 7.51 -16.62
CA ARG A 479 9.81 8.28 -17.88
C ARG A 479 11.14 8.98 -18.13
N GLU A 480 11.79 9.43 -17.05
CA GLU A 480 13.03 10.20 -17.12
C GLU A 480 14.31 9.35 -17.13
N LEU A 481 14.26 8.09 -16.62
CA LEU A 481 15.41 7.16 -16.50
C LEU A 481 15.27 5.91 -17.38
#